data_AF-A0A0C2IXM5-F1
#
_entry.id   AF-A0A0C2IXM5-F1
#
_cell.length_a   1.000
_cell.length_b   1.000
_cell.length_c   1.000
_cell.angle_alpha   90.00
_cell.angle_beta   90.00
_cell.angle_gamma   90.00
#
_symmetry.space_group_name_H-M   'P 1'
#
loop_
_entity.id
_entity.type
_entity.pdbx_description
1 polymer ?
#
loop_
_entity_poly.entity_id
_entity_poly.type
_entity_poly.pdbx_seq_one_letter_code
_entity_poly.pdbx_strand_id
1 'polypeptide(L)'
;MALVSQLLKHLVVARCGHADGRAPVPWRKTVLSRGTHGKPVYYVDPSSRAQPVVFNVSHQAGLVVLVAVFGGDDLGGIDVGIDVVSPTERRTRDLQMIADANATSPSSGWPHFVDVHADVLARSEVRFLENLATRDDGELLRAFYALWCLREAYVKMTGEALLAEWLAELEFHAFQVPKAPGPAKGPLFQGDMVTKHDIQFRGAAVGDQVNVCLRSVGVDYMVCTAVRSRPAETALALPTTDAFEVLQMDDILDFAERHG
;
A
#
# COMPACT_ATOMS: atom_id res chain seq x y z
N MET A 1 -6.11 -2.58 15.29
CA MET A 1 -5.80 -1.72 14.13
C MET A 1 -6.97 -0.96 13.54
N ALA A 2 -8.19 -1.51 13.53
CA ALA A 2 -9.37 -0.82 12.98
C ALA A 2 -9.62 0.57 13.61
N LEU A 3 -9.45 0.74 14.93
CA LEU A 3 -9.60 2.03 15.61
C LEU A 3 -8.61 3.08 15.09
N VAL A 4 -7.31 2.81 15.13
CA VAL A 4 -6.26 3.73 14.64
C VAL A 4 -6.46 4.05 13.16
N SER A 5 -6.87 3.06 12.35
CA SER A 5 -7.23 3.29 10.95
C SER A 5 -8.38 4.29 10.80
N GLN A 6 -9.40 4.25 11.65
CA GLN A 6 -10.46 5.27 11.61
C GLN A 6 -9.96 6.64 12.06
N LEU A 7 -9.24 6.70 13.18
CA LEU A 7 -8.68 7.95 13.69
C LEU A 7 -7.78 8.64 12.66
N LEU A 8 -6.94 7.90 11.94
CA LEU A 8 -6.04 8.45 10.93
C LEU A 8 -6.80 9.01 9.72
N LYS A 9 -7.94 8.40 9.33
CA LYS A 9 -8.82 8.95 8.27
C LYS A 9 -9.47 10.26 8.71
N HIS A 10 -9.98 10.32 9.93
CA HIS A 10 -10.56 11.55 10.46
C HIS A 10 -9.51 12.66 10.60
N LEU A 11 -8.30 12.30 11.04
CA LEU A 11 -7.17 13.22 11.11
C LEU A 11 -6.83 13.82 9.75
N VAL A 12 -6.71 12.99 8.70
CA VAL A 12 -6.34 13.51 7.39
C VAL A 12 -7.42 14.40 6.79
N VAL A 13 -8.70 14.09 7.02
CA VAL A 13 -9.80 14.98 6.60
C VAL A 13 -9.75 16.31 7.35
N ALA A 14 -9.51 16.29 8.67
CA ALA A 14 -9.44 17.51 9.47
C ALA A 14 -8.21 18.37 9.13
N ARG A 15 -7.04 17.77 8.88
CA ARG A 15 -5.79 18.48 8.56
C ARG A 15 -5.70 18.96 7.11
N CYS A 16 -6.17 18.13 6.18
CA CYS A 16 -5.88 18.29 4.76
C CYS A 16 -7.13 18.55 3.91
N GLY A 17 -8.31 18.22 4.42
CA GLY A 17 -9.57 18.58 3.79
C GLY A 17 -9.92 20.04 4.02
N HIS A 18 -10.92 20.51 3.28
CA HIS A 18 -11.54 21.81 3.52
C HIS A 18 -13.05 21.70 3.35
N ALA A 19 -13.77 22.58 4.05
CA ALA A 19 -15.21 22.77 3.95
C ALA A 19 -15.53 23.90 2.96
N ASP A 20 -16.82 24.17 2.75
CA ASP A 20 -17.25 25.30 1.91
C ASP A 20 -16.58 26.62 2.35
N GLY A 21 -16.12 27.41 1.38
CA GLY A 21 -15.29 28.59 1.62
C GLY A 21 -13.84 28.31 2.04
N ARG A 22 -13.33 27.09 1.84
CA ARG A 22 -11.95 26.65 2.15
C ARG A 22 -11.57 26.70 3.64
N ALA A 23 -12.56 26.68 4.53
CA ALA A 23 -12.31 26.59 5.97
C ALA A 23 -11.80 25.18 6.34
N PRO A 24 -10.95 25.01 7.37
CA PRO A 24 -10.57 23.70 7.88
C PRO A 24 -11.80 22.88 8.30
N VAL A 25 -11.76 21.56 8.13
CA VAL A 25 -12.86 20.67 8.53
C VAL A 25 -12.77 20.40 10.04
N PRO A 26 -13.76 20.83 10.86
CA PRO A 26 -13.78 20.49 12.28
C PRO A 26 -13.81 18.97 12.46
N TRP A 27 -13.14 18.43 13.48
CA TRP A 27 -13.04 16.99 13.70
C TRP A 27 -14.42 16.32 13.72
N ARG A 28 -15.38 16.90 14.46
CA ARG A 28 -16.77 16.41 14.54
C ARG A 28 -17.53 16.36 13.21
N LYS A 29 -17.04 17.04 12.17
CA LYS A 29 -17.65 17.10 10.83
C LYS A 29 -16.92 16.23 9.80
N THR A 30 -15.93 15.44 10.21
CA THR A 30 -15.18 14.54 9.31
C THR A 30 -15.99 13.27 8.99
N VAL A 31 -17.15 13.43 8.34
CA VAL A 31 -18.04 12.31 8.02
C VAL A 31 -17.57 11.60 6.75
N LEU A 32 -17.17 10.34 6.89
CA LEU A 32 -16.72 9.52 5.77
C LEU A 32 -17.90 8.83 5.08
N SER A 33 -17.87 8.86 3.76
CA SER A 33 -18.77 8.10 2.89
C SER A 33 -18.07 6.86 2.32
N ARG A 34 -18.83 5.98 1.67
CA ARG A 34 -18.28 4.88 0.87
C ARG A 34 -18.35 5.24 -0.60
N GLY A 35 -17.18 5.31 -1.23
CA GLY A 35 -17.05 5.44 -2.68
C GLY A 35 -17.27 4.11 -3.39
N THR A 36 -16.82 4.03 -4.63
CA THR A 36 -16.85 2.81 -5.44
C THR A 36 -16.18 1.66 -4.68
N HIS A 37 -16.81 0.49 -4.71
CA HIS A 37 -16.33 -0.74 -4.05
C HIS A 37 -16.07 -0.63 -2.53
N GLY A 38 -16.66 0.38 -1.87
CA GLY A 38 -16.62 0.50 -0.41
C GLY A 38 -15.41 1.25 0.15
N LYS A 39 -14.54 1.81 -0.71
CA LYS A 39 -13.40 2.65 -0.31
C LYS A 39 -13.88 3.87 0.49
N PRO A 40 -13.31 4.18 1.66
CA PRO A 40 -13.66 5.38 2.41
C PRO A 40 -13.29 6.64 1.62
N VAL A 41 -14.20 7.60 1.55
CA VAL A 41 -14.02 8.89 0.87
C VAL A 41 -14.61 10.02 1.69
N TYR A 42 -14.11 11.24 1.50
CA TYR A 42 -14.68 12.45 2.09
C TYR A 42 -15.18 13.38 0.99
N TYR A 43 -16.41 13.86 1.14
CA TYR A 43 -17.03 14.85 0.25
C TYR A 43 -17.29 16.13 1.03
N VAL A 44 -17.01 17.30 0.44
CA VAL A 44 -17.41 18.59 1.03
C VAL A 44 -18.92 18.62 1.22
N ASP A 45 -19.63 18.25 0.16
CA ASP A 45 -21.07 18.06 0.11
C ASP A 45 -21.38 16.76 -0.64
N PRO A 46 -22.20 15.84 -0.10
CA PRO A 46 -22.58 14.61 -0.78
C PRO A 46 -23.20 14.80 -2.18
N SER A 47 -23.84 15.95 -2.43
CA SER A 47 -24.47 16.29 -3.72
C SER A 47 -23.45 16.66 -4.79
N SER A 48 -22.40 17.42 -4.44
CA SER A 48 -21.35 17.83 -5.39
C SER A 48 -20.34 16.71 -5.66
N ARG A 49 -20.19 15.79 -4.70
CA ARG A 49 -19.16 14.73 -4.70
C ARG A 49 -17.73 15.25 -4.88
N ALA A 50 -17.50 16.54 -4.65
CA ALA A 50 -16.17 17.14 -4.68
C ALA A 50 -15.31 16.58 -3.56
N GLN A 51 -14.10 16.10 -3.90
CA GLN A 51 -13.17 15.48 -2.96
C GLN A 51 -11.98 16.42 -2.73
N PRO A 52 -11.94 17.19 -1.62
CA PRO A 52 -10.85 18.12 -1.34
C PRO A 52 -9.58 17.39 -0.87
N VAL A 53 -9.74 16.13 -0.46
CA VAL A 53 -8.69 15.20 -0.08
C VAL A 53 -9.08 13.81 -0.56
N VAL A 54 -8.14 13.12 -1.21
CA VAL A 54 -8.26 11.69 -1.55
C VAL A 54 -7.17 10.94 -0.80
N PHE A 55 -7.52 9.79 -0.22
CA PHE A 55 -6.60 9.05 0.64
C PHE A 55 -6.82 7.54 0.54
N ASN A 56 -5.81 6.79 0.99
CA ASN A 56 -5.93 5.35 1.21
C ASN A 56 -5.19 4.95 2.48
N VAL A 57 -5.61 3.83 3.09
CA VAL A 57 -5.05 3.34 4.35
C VAL A 57 -4.81 1.85 4.26
N SER A 58 -3.74 1.38 4.89
CA SER A 58 -3.50 -0.04 5.14
C SER A 58 -2.98 -0.24 6.56
N HIS A 59 -3.05 -1.47 7.05
CA HIS A 59 -2.49 -1.83 8.34
C HIS A 59 -2.08 -3.30 8.39
N GLN A 60 -0.96 -3.58 9.04
CA GLN A 60 -0.48 -4.94 9.28
C GLN A 60 0.42 -4.96 10.51
N ALA A 61 0.40 -6.03 11.30
CA ALA A 61 1.30 -6.26 12.44
C ALA A 61 1.48 -5.10 13.43
N GLY A 62 0.43 -4.30 13.66
CA GLY A 62 0.48 -3.18 14.61
C GLY A 62 0.80 -1.80 14.00
N LEU A 63 1.17 -1.74 12.71
CA LEU A 63 1.41 -0.50 11.99
C LEU A 63 0.18 -0.11 11.16
N VAL A 64 -0.22 1.18 11.18
CA VAL A 64 -1.18 1.77 10.23
C VAL A 64 -0.43 2.76 9.37
N VAL A 65 -0.62 2.70 8.06
CA VAL A 65 -0.09 3.65 7.09
C VAL A 65 -1.24 4.32 6.34
N LEU A 66 -1.13 5.63 6.12
CA LEU A 66 -2.05 6.39 5.30
C LEU A 66 -1.26 7.32 4.39
N VAL A 67 -1.73 7.44 3.16
CA VAL A 67 -1.28 8.45 2.20
C VAL A 67 -2.47 9.26 1.74
N ALA A 68 -2.26 10.54 1.47
CA ALA A 68 -3.29 11.43 0.94
C ALA A 68 -2.73 12.41 -0.09
N VAL A 69 -3.58 12.78 -1.04
CA VAL A 69 -3.39 13.91 -1.95
C VAL A 69 -4.42 14.97 -1.56
N PHE A 70 -3.98 16.21 -1.41
CA PHE A 70 -4.80 17.32 -0.92
C PHE A 70 -4.33 18.65 -1.52
N GLY A 71 -5.12 19.72 -1.29
CA GLY A 71 -4.80 21.08 -1.74
C GLY A 71 -5.52 21.53 -3.02
N GLY A 72 -6.31 20.66 -3.63
CA GLY A 72 -7.23 21.00 -4.73
C GLY A 72 -8.68 21.17 -4.27
N ASP A 73 -9.53 21.73 -5.15
CA ASP A 73 -10.97 21.86 -4.90
C ASP A 73 -11.71 20.54 -5.16
N ASP A 74 -11.33 19.83 -6.24
CA ASP A 74 -11.81 18.48 -6.52
C ASP A 74 -10.66 17.61 -7.05
N LEU A 75 -10.31 16.60 -6.25
CA LEU A 75 -9.27 15.62 -6.53
C LEU A 75 -9.85 14.27 -6.94
N GLY A 76 -11.15 14.19 -7.26
CA GLY A 76 -11.83 12.95 -7.64
C GLY A 76 -11.27 12.24 -8.88
N GLY A 77 -10.42 12.91 -9.67
CA GLY A 77 -9.67 12.33 -10.80
C GLY A 77 -8.33 11.70 -10.42
N ILE A 78 -7.96 11.69 -9.14
CA ILE A 78 -6.73 11.08 -8.61
C ILE A 78 -7.09 9.83 -7.80
N ASP A 79 -6.53 8.71 -8.22
CA ASP A 79 -6.63 7.44 -7.52
C ASP A 79 -5.35 7.23 -6.70
N VAL A 80 -5.51 6.89 -5.42
CA VAL A 80 -4.40 6.63 -4.51
C VAL A 80 -4.57 5.30 -3.78
N GLY A 81 -3.50 4.53 -3.65
CA GLY A 81 -3.44 3.27 -2.94
C GLY A 81 -2.19 3.20 -2.06
N ILE A 82 -2.32 2.54 -0.92
CA ILE A 82 -1.19 2.22 -0.05
C ILE A 82 -1.35 0.82 0.52
N ASP A 83 -0.25 0.10 0.64
CA ASP A 83 -0.19 -1.13 1.38
C ASP A 83 1.02 -1.21 2.31
N VAL A 84 0.90 -2.02 3.36
CA VAL A 84 2.00 -2.33 4.28
C VAL A 84 2.00 -3.82 4.55
N VAL A 85 3.18 -4.42 4.47
CA VAL A 85 3.42 -5.82 4.78
C VAL A 85 4.47 -5.98 5.86
N SER A 86 4.33 -7.03 6.67
CA SER A 86 5.31 -7.50 7.65
C SER A 86 5.61 -8.97 7.38
N PRO A 87 6.77 -9.29 6.77
CA PRO A 87 7.20 -10.68 6.61
C PRO A 87 7.32 -11.40 7.94
N THR A 88 7.64 -10.71 9.04
CA THR A 88 7.80 -11.37 10.35
C THR A 88 6.48 -11.83 10.96
N GLU A 89 5.35 -11.15 10.70
CA GLU A 89 4.03 -11.49 11.28
C GLU A 89 3.60 -12.94 10.98
N ARG A 90 3.91 -13.43 9.78
CA ARG A 90 3.53 -14.78 9.32
C ARG A 90 4.72 -15.73 9.20
N ARG A 91 5.94 -15.25 9.45
CA ARG A 91 7.20 -15.98 9.21
C ARG A 91 7.20 -17.41 9.77
N THR A 92 6.78 -17.61 11.02
CA THR A 92 6.76 -18.95 11.62
C THR A 92 5.87 -19.91 10.84
N ARG A 93 4.68 -19.46 10.42
CA ARG A 93 3.74 -20.27 9.64
C ARG A 93 4.29 -20.55 8.24
N ASP A 94 4.78 -19.51 7.57
CA ASP A 94 5.23 -19.60 6.19
C ASP A 94 6.48 -20.49 6.06
N LEU A 95 7.42 -20.37 7.00
CA LEU A 95 8.59 -21.26 7.07
C LEU A 95 8.19 -22.70 7.39
N GLN A 96 7.20 -22.92 8.26
CA GLN A 96 6.71 -24.27 8.52
C GLN A 96 6.10 -24.90 7.27
N MET A 97 5.32 -24.14 6.50
CA MET A 97 4.75 -24.60 5.23
C MET A 97 5.82 -25.00 4.22
N ILE A 98 6.88 -24.19 4.08
CA ILE A 98 8.02 -24.49 3.22
C ILE A 98 8.74 -25.76 3.70
N ALA A 99 8.94 -25.89 5.02
CA ALA A 99 9.61 -27.05 5.62
C ALA A 99 8.81 -28.35 5.43
N ASP A 100 7.49 -28.33 5.63
CA ASP A 100 6.60 -29.50 5.53
C ASP A 100 6.56 -30.03 4.09
N ALA A 101 6.48 -29.14 3.10
CA ALA A 101 6.54 -29.53 1.70
C ALA A 101 7.92 -30.11 1.34
N ASN A 102 9.01 -29.49 1.80
CA ASN A 102 10.37 -30.02 1.62
C ASN A 102 10.57 -31.40 2.25
N ALA A 103 9.91 -31.70 3.38
CA ALA A 103 9.95 -33.00 4.03
C ALA A 103 9.23 -34.10 3.21
N THR A 104 8.21 -33.72 2.44
CA THR A 104 7.44 -34.65 1.59
C THR A 104 8.13 -34.90 0.25
N SER A 105 8.63 -33.84 -0.38
CA SER A 105 9.36 -33.89 -1.64
C SER A 105 10.51 -32.89 -1.61
N PRO A 106 11.78 -33.34 -1.62
CA PRO A 106 12.93 -32.44 -1.58
C PRO A 106 12.87 -31.38 -2.69
N SER A 107 13.21 -30.14 -2.34
CA SER A 107 13.19 -28.97 -3.24
C SER A 107 11.79 -28.48 -3.66
N SER A 108 10.72 -29.04 -3.09
CA SER A 108 9.35 -28.59 -3.39
C SER A 108 8.85 -27.46 -2.48
N GLY A 109 9.54 -27.15 -1.37
CA GLY A 109 9.06 -26.25 -0.33
C GLY A 109 8.71 -24.84 -0.83
N TRP A 110 9.67 -24.14 -1.42
CA TRP A 110 9.43 -22.79 -1.96
C TRP A 110 8.47 -22.78 -3.15
N PRO A 111 8.62 -23.64 -4.19
CA PRO A 111 7.63 -23.73 -5.27
C PRO A 111 6.21 -23.98 -4.76
N HIS A 112 6.03 -24.86 -3.77
CA HIS A 112 4.73 -25.11 -3.16
C HIS A 112 4.16 -23.87 -2.46
N PHE A 113 4.98 -23.12 -1.73
CA PHE A 113 4.58 -21.86 -1.12
C PHE A 113 4.09 -20.85 -2.16
N VAL A 114 4.80 -20.70 -3.28
CA VAL A 114 4.39 -19.80 -4.37
C VAL A 114 3.11 -20.28 -5.04
N ASP A 115 2.98 -21.58 -5.31
CA ASP A 115 1.83 -22.19 -5.98
C ASP A 115 0.50 -21.96 -5.24
N VAL A 116 0.52 -22.04 -3.90
CA VAL A 116 -0.67 -21.74 -3.06
C VAL A 116 -1.17 -20.30 -3.22
N HIS A 117 -0.35 -19.40 -3.76
CA HIS A 117 -0.70 -18.01 -4.02
C HIS A 117 -0.87 -17.71 -5.52
N ALA A 118 -0.72 -18.69 -6.40
CA ALA A 118 -0.67 -18.47 -7.85
C ALA A 118 -1.96 -17.87 -8.44
N ASP A 119 -3.13 -18.13 -7.86
CA ASP A 119 -4.43 -17.64 -8.35
C ASP A 119 -4.55 -16.10 -8.33
N VAL A 120 -3.76 -15.42 -7.50
CA VAL A 120 -3.77 -13.95 -7.38
C VAL A 120 -2.53 -13.29 -7.97
N LEU A 121 -1.64 -14.07 -8.60
CA LEU A 121 -0.40 -13.62 -9.22
C LEU A 121 -0.43 -13.84 -10.73
N ALA A 122 0.35 -13.05 -11.46
CA ALA A 122 0.57 -13.30 -12.88
C ALA A 122 1.52 -14.49 -13.09
N ARG A 123 1.38 -15.18 -14.22
CA ARG A 123 2.27 -16.32 -14.57
C ARG A 123 3.75 -15.93 -14.71
N SER A 124 4.03 -14.68 -15.04
CA SER A 124 5.39 -14.10 -15.10
C SER A 124 5.97 -13.91 -13.70
N GLU A 125 5.15 -13.42 -12.76
CA GLU A 125 5.51 -13.20 -11.36
C GLU A 125 5.78 -14.52 -10.61
N VAL A 126 4.91 -15.52 -10.79
CA VAL A 126 5.11 -16.87 -10.24
C VAL A 126 6.46 -17.42 -10.70
N ARG A 127 6.73 -17.37 -12.01
CA ARG A 127 8.01 -17.82 -12.57
C ARG A 127 9.18 -17.01 -12.04
N PHE A 128 9.03 -15.70 -11.87
CA PHE A 128 10.09 -14.88 -11.30
C PHE A 128 10.43 -15.31 -9.86
N LEU A 129 9.41 -15.51 -9.02
CA LEU A 129 9.58 -15.96 -7.63
C LEU A 129 10.21 -17.34 -7.53
N GLU A 130 9.81 -18.30 -8.37
CA GLU A 130 10.38 -19.65 -8.40
C GLU A 130 11.86 -19.66 -8.81
N ASN A 131 12.26 -18.72 -9.65
CA ASN A 131 13.61 -18.63 -10.22
C ASN A 131 14.52 -17.62 -9.49
N LEU A 132 14.15 -17.17 -8.29
CA LEU A 132 15.02 -16.35 -7.46
C LEU A 132 16.35 -17.07 -7.21
N ALA A 133 17.46 -16.30 -7.30
CA ALA A 133 18.81 -16.84 -7.18
C ALA A 133 19.16 -17.30 -5.75
N THR A 134 18.51 -16.68 -4.75
CA THR A 134 18.70 -17.05 -3.34
C THR A 134 17.95 -18.33 -2.99
N ARG A 135 18.46 -19.02 -1.96
CA ARG A 135 17.81 -20.18 -1.33
C ARG A 135 17.58 -19.93 0.17
N ASP A 136 17.81 -18.70 0.64
CA ASP A 136 17.44 -18.31 2.00
C ASP A 136 15.94 -18.02 2.06
N ASP A 137 15.21 -18.79 2.86
CA ASP A 137 13.75 -18.66 2.97
C ASP A 137 13.33 -17.26 3.48
N GLY A 138 14.17 -16.58 4.26
CA GLY A 138 13.90 -15.21 4.71
C GLY A 138 13.95 -14.20 3.56
N GLU A 139 14.95 -14.31 2.70
CA GLU A 139 15.06 -13.48 1.49
C GLU A 139 13.95 -13.81 0.48
N LEU A 140 13.60 -15.08 0.32
CA LEU A 140 12.50 -15.54 -0.53
C LEU A 140 11.16 -14.97 -0.05
N LEU A 141 10.84 -15.11 1.24
CA LEU A 141 9.62 -14.53 1.82
C LEU A 141 9.61 -13.00 1.68
N ARG A 142 10.74 -12.33 1.89
CA ARG A 142 10.82 -10.88 1.68
C ARG A 142 10.52 -10.50 0.23
N ALA A 143 11.00 -11.26 -0.75
CA ALA A 143 10.68 -11.02 -2.16
C ALA A 143 9.20 -11.24 -2.47
N PHE A 144 8.59 -12.31 -1.93
CA PHE A 144 7.15 -12.54 -2.07
C PHE A 144 6.32 -11.40 -1.47
N TYR A 145 6.63 -10.97 -0.25
CA TYR A 145 5.89 -9.88 0.40
C TYR A 145 6.14 -8.53 -0.25
N ALA A 146 7.29 -8.30 -0.89
CA ALA A 146 7.53 -7.12 -1.71
C ALA A 146 6.58 -7.07 -2.91
N LEU A 147 6.43 -8.18 -3.64
CA LEU A 147 5.46 -8.31 -4.73
C LEU A 147 4.02 -8.12 -4.22
N TRP A 148 3.68 -8.79 -3.12
CA TRP A 148 2.36 -8.69 -2.51
C TRP A 148 2.00 -7.23 -2.21
N CYS A 149 2.92 -6.49 -1.60
CA CYS A 149 2.74 -5.09 -1.24
C CYS A 149 2.56 -4.20 -2.49
N LEU A 150 3.32 -4.45 -3.57
CA LEU A 150 3.16 -3.75 -4.85
C LEU A 150 1.77 -3.96 -5.45
N ARG A 151 1.34 -5.22 -5.52
CA ARG A 151 0.04 -5.60 -6.08
C ARG A 151 -1.11 -5.03 -5.26
N GLU A 152 -1.09 -5.19 -3.94
CA GLU A 152 -2.13 -4.67 -3.05
C GLU A 152 -2.24 -3.15 -3.12
N ALA A 153 -1.12 -2.41 -3.17
CA ALA A 153 -1.15 -0.96 -3.33
C ALA A 153 -1.79 -0.55 -4.67
N TYR A 154 -1.45 -1.26 -5.76
CA TYR A 154 -2.05 -1.02 -7.07
C TYR A 154 -3.56 -1.32 -7.09
N VAL A 155 -3.98 -2.44 -6.52
CA VAL A 155 -5.40 -2.84 -6.45
C VAL A 155 -6.20 -1.89 -5.55
N LYS A 156 -5.63 -1.44 -4.42
CA LYS A 156 -6.26 -0.44 -3.54
C LYS A 156 -6.36 0.93 -4.18
N MET A 157 -5.42 1.26 -5.07
CA MET A 157 -5.47 2.46 -5.89
C MET A 157 -6.70 2.43 -6.81
N THR A 158 -6.93 1.34 -7.54
CA THR A 158 -8.10 1.21 -8.43
C THR A 158 -9.43 1.10 -7.68
N GLY A 159 -9.41 0.57 -6.46
CA GLY A 159 -10.56 0.41 -5.59
C GLY A 159 -11.30 -0.92 -5.76
N GLU A 160 -10.97 -1.75 -6.75
CA GLU A 160 -11.71 -2.99 -7.05
C GLU A 160 -11.49 -4.13 -6.04
N ALA A 161 -10.44 -4.03 -5.20
CA ALA A 161 -10.06 -5.03 -4.20
C ALA A 161 -9.85 -6.44 -4.81
N LEU A 162 -9.92 -7.49 -3.98
CA LEU A 162 -9.74 -8.89 -4.41
C LEU A 162 -10.87 -9.43 -5.29
N LEU A 163 -11.90 -8.63 -5.58
CA LEU A 163 -12.98 -9.01 -6.50
C LEU A 163 -12.64 -8.74 -7.97
N ALA A 164 -11.48 -8.12 -8.23
CA ALA A 164 -10.98 -7.88 -9.57
C ALA A 164 -10.72 -9.21 -10.30
N GLU A 165 -11.52 -9.52 -11.33
CA GLU A 165 -11.28 -10.70 -12.18
C GLU A 165 -9.98 -10.59 -12.98
N TRP A 166 -9.41 -9.39 -13.07
CA TRP A 166 -8.20 -9.07 -13.83
C TRP A 166 -6.90 -9.20 -13.04
N LEU A 167 -6.90 -9.68 -11.79
CA LEU A 167 -5.67 -9.73 -10.97
C LEU A 167 -4.50 -10.39 -11.72
N ALA A 168 -4.74 -11.53 -12.37
CA ALA A 168 -3.72 -12.23 -13.15
C ALA A 168 -3.26 -11.49 -14.42
N GLU A 169 -3.95 -10.41 -14.83
CA GLU A 169 -3.60 -9.53 -15.95
C GLU A 169 -2.75 -8.31 -15.53
N LEU A 170 -2.57 -8.07 -14.22
CA LEU A 170 -1.60 -7.12 -13.69
C LEU A 170 -0.28 -7.85 -13.46
N GLU A 171 0.83 -7.29 -13.95
CA GLU A 171 2.14 -7.92 -13.87
C GLU A 171 3.20 -6.90 -13.43
N PHE A 172 3.96 -7.24 -12.39
CA PHE A 172 5.21 -6.56 -12.03
C PHE A 172 6.40 -7.39 -12.52
N HIS A 173 7.05 -6.94 -13.59
CA HIS A 173 8.20 -7.62 -14.18
C HIS A 173 9.49 -7.25 -13.45
N ALA A 174 10.28 -8.27 -13.12
CA ALA A 174 11.62 -8.12 -12.53
C ALA A 174 11.69 -7.10 -11.39
N PHE A 175 10.68 -7.08 -10.51
CA PHE A 175 10.59 -6.12 -9.42
C PHE A 175 11.80 -6.23 -8.48
N GLN A 176 12.17 -5.11 -7.87
CA GLN A 176 13.28 -5.06 -6.92
C GLN A 176 12.76 -4.99 -5.49
N VAL A 177 13.51 -5.63 -4.58
CA VAL A 177 13.19 -5.66 -3.15
C VAL A 177 14.04 -4.59 -2.44
N PRO A 178 13.43 -3.61 -1.75
CA PRO A 178 14.20 -2.63 -1.00
C PRO A 178 14.95 -3.30 0.16
N LYS A 179 16.21 -2.91 0.36
CA LYS A 179 17.04 -3.44 1.43
C LYS A 179 16.50 -3.03 2.79
N ALA A 180 16.34 -4.00 3.69
CA ALA A 180 16.01 -3.70 5.07
C ALA A 180 17.14 -2.85 5.70
N PRO A 181 16.81 -1.76 6.41
CA PRO A 181 17.76 -1.07 7.27
C PRO A 181 18.33 -2.03 8.33
N GLY A 182 19.55 -1.78 8.79
CA GLY A 182 20.09 -2.51 9.94
C GLY A 182 19.28 -2.24 11.23
N PRO A 183 19.27 -3.19 12.20
CA PRO A 183 18.43 -3.13 13.40
C PRO A 183 18.71 -1.92 14.30
N ALA A 184 19.91 -1.34 14.22
CA ALA A 184 20.31 -0.19 15.04
C ALA A 184 19.55 1.12 14.73
N LYS A 185 18.85 1.22 13.59
CA LYS A 185 18.20 2.47 13.17
C LYS A 185 16.82 2.71 13.79
N GLY A 186 16.27 1.71 14.49
CA GLY A 186 14.94 1.78 15.11
C GLY A 186 13.83 1.14 14.26
N PRO A 187 12.66 0.85 14.88
CA PRO A 187 11.63 0.00 14.30
C PRO A 187 10.84 0.63 13.14
N LEU A 188 10.83 1.97 13.04
CA LEU A 188 10.12 2.70 11.99
C LEU A 188 11.06 3.55 11.12
N PHE A 189 12.36 3.22 11.12
CA PHE A 189 13.32 3.92 10.27
C PHE A 189 12.98 3.70 8.80
N GLN A 190 12.80 4.79 8.06
CA GLN A 190 12.45 4.75 6.64
C GLN A 190 13.72 4.63 5.79
N GLY A 191 13.91 3.45 5.20
CA GLY A 191 15.13 3.05 4.53
C GLY A 191 15.08 3.13 3.02
N ASP A 192 15.76 2.15 2.42
CA ASP A 192 15.88 1.96 0.98
C ASP A 192 14.51 1.92 0.30
N MET A 193 14.45 2.38 -0.94
CA MET A 193 13.22 2.47 -1.72
C MET A 193 13.46 2.17 -3.20
N VAL A 194 12.42 1.61 -3.84
CA VAL A 194 12.37 1.30 -5.26
C VAL A 194 11.22 2.08 -5.88
N THR A 195 11.54 2.91 -6.89
CA THR A 195 10.56 3.77 -7.58
C THR A 195 10.41 3.44 -9.06
N LYS A 196 11.32 2.63 -9.62
CA LYS A 196 11.25 2.17 -11.00
C LYS A 196 10.69 0.76 -11.01
N HIS A 197 9.53 0.60 -11.61
CA HIS A 197 8.82 -0.67 -11.72
C HIS A 197 8.41 -0.87 -13.18
N ASP A 198 8.65 -2.07 -13.71
CA ASP A 198 8.11 -2.47 -15.00
C ASP A 198 6.73 -3.09 -14.76
N ILE A 199 5.69 -2.30 -15.03
CA ILE A 199 4.30 -2.66 -14.76
C ILE A 199 3.57 -2.83 -16.08
N GLN A 200 2.99 -4.00 -16.27
CA GLN A 200 2.09 -4.28 -17.38
C GLN A 200 0.69 -4.55 -16.85
N PHE A 201 -0.31 -4.02 -17.54
CA PHE A 201 -1.71 -4.32 -17.28
C PHE A 201 -2.39 -4.69 -18.60
N ARG A 202 -2.93 -5.91 -18.67
CA ARG A 202 -3.53 -6.47 -19.89
C ARG A 202 -2.58 -6.44 -21.10
N GLY A 203 -1.30 -6.71 -20.85
CA GLY A 203 -0.24 -6.69 -21.86
C GLY A 203 0.21 -5.30 -22.32
N ALA A 204 -0.37 -4.22 -21.79
CA ALA A 204 0.08 -2.86 -22.05
C ALA A 204 0.99 -2.36 -20.93
N ALA A 205 2.11 -1.72 -21.28
CA ALA A 205 2.94 -1.04 -20.29
C ALA A 205 2.17 0.15 -19.69
N VAL A 206 2.14 0.22 -18.36
CA VAL A 206 1.43 1.26 -17.59
C VAL A 206 2.31 1.91 -16.51
N GLY A 207 3.62 1.58 -16.48
CA GLY A 207 4.56 2.16 -15.52
C GLY A 207 4.74 3.68 -15.66
N ASP A 208 4.48 4.24 -16.85
CA ASP A 208 4.49 5.68 -17.11
C ASP A 208 3.15 6.37 -16.78
N GLN A 209 2.16 5.62 -16.27
CA GLN A 209 0.84 6.15 -15.90
C GLN A 209 0.60 6.11 -14.39
N VAL A 210 1.49 5.45 -13.64
CA VAL A 210 1.34 5.22 -12.20
C VAL A 210 2.64 5.54 -11.49
N ASN A 211 2.57 6.42 -10.50
CA ASN A 211 3.67 6.73 -9.61
C ASN A 211 3.69 5.73 -8.44
N VAL A 212 4.69 4.84 -8.42
CA VAL A 212 4.79 3.76 -7.43
C VAL A 212 6.09 3.85 -6.65
N CYS A 213 6.02 3.82 -5.33
CA CYS A 213 7.18 3.75 -4.44
C CYS A 213 7.01 2.59 -3.45
N LEU A 214 7.93 1.61 -3.50
CA LEU A 214 8.05 0.55 -2.51
C LEU A 214 9.25 0.85 -1.60
N ARG A 215 9.01 0.99 -0.31
CA ARG A 215 10.01 1.40 0.68
C ARG A 215 10.13 0.38 1.80
N SER A 216 11.34 0.22 2.34
CA SER A 216 11.57 -0.46 3.61
C SER A 216 11.32 0.44 4.82
N VAL A 217 10.61 -0.06 5.83
CA VAL A 217 10.34 0.65 7.09
C VAL A 217 10.73 -0.24 8.27
N GLY A 218 11.81 0.12 8.95
CA GLY A 218 12.47 -0.75 9.92
C GLY A 218 12.96 -2.05 9.28
N VAL A 219 13.40 -2.99 10.12
CA VAL A 219 13.91 -4.30 9.67
C VAL A 219 12.83 -5.19 9.04
N ASP A 220 11.58 -4.91 9.36
CA ASP A 220 10.45 -5.80 9.09
C ASP A 220 9.62 -5.30 7.92
N TYR A 221 9.08 -4.09 8.02
CA TYR A 221 8.01 -3.66 7.14
C TYR A 221 8.51 -3.26 5.75
N MET A 222 7.61 -3.44 4.78
CA MET A 222 7.66 -2.71 3.52
C MET A 222 6.33 -2.00 3.31
N VAL A 223 6.40 -0.78 2.80
CA VAL A 223 5.24 0.07 2.50
C VAL A 223 5.28 0.43 1.03
N CYS A 224 4.18 0.22 0.32
CA CYS A 224 4.05 0.58 -1.08
C CYS A 224 2.96 1.63 -1.25
N THR A 225 3.30 2.73 -1.92
CA THR A 225 2.36 3.78 -2.34
C THR A 225 2.19 3.71 -3.85
N ALA A 226 0.97 3.82 -4.35
CA ALA A 226 0.63 3.90 -5.77
C ALA A 226 -0.34 5.05 -6.03
N VAL A 227 -0.04 5.90 -7.01
CA VAL A 227 -0.89 7.03 -7.40
C VAL A 227 -1.04 7.09 -8.92
N ARG A 228 -2.26 7.28 -9.41
CA ARG A 228 -2.52 7.57 -10.83
C ARG A 228 -3.53 8.71 -10.97
N SER A 229 -3.52 9.36 -12.12
CA SER A 229 -4.45 10.43 -12.44
C SER A 229 -4.71 10.51 -13.94
N ARG A 230 -5.70 11.31 -14.32
CA ARG A 230 -5.88 11.76 -15.71
C ARG A 230 -5.88 13.29 -15.73
N PRO A 231 -4.89 13.95 -16.35
CA PRO A 231 -3.76 13.39 -17.10
C PRO A 231 -2.70 12.73 -16.18
N ALA A 232 -1.86 11.84 -16.70
CA ALA A 232 -0.95 10.99 -15.89
C ALA A 232 0.16 11.80 -15.21
N GLU A 233 0.60 12.88 -15.85
CA GLU A 233 1.67 13.78 -15.41
C GLU A 233 1.39 14.36 -14.02
N THR A 234 0.11 14.57 -13.67
CA THR A 234 -0.28 15.04 -12.34
C THR A 234 0.16 14.06 -11.26
N ALA A 235 -0.12 12.76 -11.40
CA ALA A 235 0.27 11.75 -10.43
C ALA A 235 1.78 11.51 -10.42
N LEU A 236 2.43 11.53 -11.58
CA LEU A 236 3.88 11.38 -11.69
C LEU A 236 4.66 12.52 -11.01
N ALA A 237 4.06 13.72 -10.92
CA ALA A 237 4.66 14.86 -10.23
C ALA A 237 4.47 14.83 -8.70
N LEU A 238 3.61 13.96 -8.16
CA LEU A 238 3.38 13.87 -6.71
C LEU A 238 4.55 13.18 -5.99
N PRO A 239 4.95 13.66 -4.81
CA PRO A 239 6.11 13.12 -4.10
C PRO A 239 5.74 11.83 -3.33
N THR A 240 5.80 10.68 -4.00
CA THR A 240 5.61 9.36 -3.36
C THR A 240 6.83 8.90 -2.55
N THR A 241 7.96 9.62 -2.68
CA THR A 241 9.25 9.30 -2.05
C THR A 241 9.54 10.10 -0.79
N ASP A 242 8.63 10.97 -0.37
CA ASP A 242 8.79 11.70 0.88
C ASP A 242 8.74 10.73 2.08
N ALA A 243 9.35 11.15 3.18
CA ALA A 243 9.30 10.38 4.41
C ALA A 243 7.90 10.50 5.04
N PHE A 244 7.35 9.38 5.50
CA PHE A 244 6.14 9.35 6.32
C PHE A 244 6.34 10.13 7.62
N GLU A 245 5.35 10.90 8.00
CA GLU A 245 5.20 11.43 9.36
C GLU A 245 4.86 10.26 10.29
N VAL A 246 5.67 10.06 11.33
CA VAL A 246 5.39 9.03 12.35
C VAL A 246 4.57 9.66 13.46
N LEU A 247 3.36 9.15 13.66
CA LEU A 247 2.42 9.62 14.68
C LEU A 247 2.26 8.58 15.79
N GLN A 248 2.19 9.04 17.03
CA GLN A 248 1.65 8.25 18.14
C GLN A 248 0.14 8.42 18.21
N MET A 249 -0.55 7.45 18.83
CA MET A 249 -2.01 7.54 18.96
C MET A 249 -2.43 8.77 19.77
N ASP A 250 -1.67 9.11 20.82
CA ASP A 250 -1.93 10.26 21.68
C ASP A 250 -1.86 11.57 20.88
N ASP A 251 -0.94 11.70 19.91
CA ASP A 251 -0.86 12.89 19.04
C ASP A 251 -2.17 13.11 18.25
N ILE A 252 -2.82 12.01 17.84
CA ILE A 252 -4.08 12.06 17.09
C ILE A 252 -5.23 12.46 18.02
N LEU A 253 -5.25 11.93 19.25
CA LEU A 253 -6.26 12.26 20.25
C LEU A 253 -6.14 13.73 20.68
N ASP A 254 -4.93 14.19 20.97
CA ASP A 254 -4.66 15.60 21.31
C ASP A 254 -5.06 16.55 20.17
N PHE A 255 -4.88 16.12 18.91
CA PHE A 255 -5.35 16.90 17.77
C PHE A 255 -6.88 16.95 17.74
N ALA A 256 -7.55 15.81 17.93
CA ALA A 256 -9.00 15.70 17.91
C ALA A 256 -9.66 16.55 19.01
N GLU A 257 -9.10 16.58 20.21
CA GLU A 257 -9.61 17.38 21.32
C GLU A 257 -9.46 18.89 21.06
N ARG A 258 -8.34 19.31 20.48
CA ARG A 258 -8.08 20.72 20.15
C ARG A 258 -8.94 21.25 18.99
N HIS A 259 -9.31 20.38 18.06
CA HIS A 259 -10.05 20.74 16.83
C HIS A 259 -11.47 20.12 16.79
N GLY A 260 -11.95 19.70 17.96
CA GLY A 260 -13.26 19.09 18.21
C GLY A 260 -14.42 19.95 17.77
#